data_AF-A0A7K1VKJ1-F1
#
_entry.id   AF-A0A7K1VKJ1-F1
#
_cell.length_a   1.000
_cell.length_b   1.000
_cell.length_c   1.000
_cell.angle_alpha   90.00
_cell.angle_beta   90.00
_cell.angle_gamma   90.00
#
_symmetry.space_group_name_H-M   'P 1'
#
loop_
_entity.id
_entity.type
_entity.pdbx_description
1 polymer ?
#
loop_
_entity_poly.entity_id
_entity_poly.type
_entity_poly.pdbx_seq_one_letter_code
_entity_poly.pdbx_strand_id
1 'polypeptide(L)'
;MGIARLDLGLTAKDTAAKDTAADGCGSGGACACGGHGSSAHAAHDGSTAQSPSSVSFGVAGMTCEHCVRSVTEELAAYPEVDSVDVSLAPDGVSRVTVGSSRPLGREEIAGAIADAGYRLAPLA
;
A
#
# COMPACT_ATOMS: atom_id res chain seq x y z
N MET A 1 -5.22 -46.28 12.26
CA MET A 1 -4.17 -45.26 12.47
C MET A 1 -3.98 -44.51 11.15
N GLY A 2 -4.82 -43.49 10.93
CA GLY A 2 -4.85 -42.71 9.69
C GLY A 2 -3.86 -41.55 9.75
N ILE A 3 -3.03 -41.42 8.71
CA ILE A 3 -2.14 -40.28 8.51
C ILE A 3 -2.95 -39.16 7.83
N ALA A 4 -3.43 -38.20 8.62
CA ALA A 4 -3.99 -36.97 8.10
C ALA A 4 -2.88 -36.14 7.46
N ARG A 5 -3.01 -35.91 6.15
CA ARG A 5 -2.23 -34.91 5.42
C ARG A 5 -2.66 -33.53 5.93
N LEU A 6 -1.72 -32.80 6.53
CA LEU A 6 -1.90 -31.38 6.81
C LEU A 6 -1.65 -30.62 5.51
N ASP A 7 -2.75 -30.27 4.84
CA ASP A 7 -2.79 -29.32 3.73
C ASP A 7 -2.63 -27.91 4.33
N LEU A 8 -1.48 -27.30 4.06
CA LEU A 8 -1.13 -25.95 4.46
C LEU A 8 -1.68 -24.97 3.40
N GLY A 9 -2.99 -24.95 3.23
CA GLY A 9 -3.66 -23.97 2.38
C GLY A 9 -3.82 -22.65 3.12
N LEU A 10 -2.99 -21.64 2.80
CA LEU A 10 -3.31 -20.23 3.09
C LEU A 10 -2.39 -19.21 2.38
N THR A 11 -2.25 -19.27 1.05
CA THR A 11 -1.92 -18.05 0.26
C THR A 11 -2.62 -18.07 -1.09
N ALA A 12 -3.95 -18.19 -1.08
CA ALA A 12 -4.74 -17.68 -2.19
C ALA A 12 -5.05 -16.20 -1.86
N LYS A 13 -4.34 -15.29 -2.54
CA LYS A 13 -4.88 -13.98 -2.90
C LYS A 13 -6.06 -14.25 -3.85
N ASP A 14 -7.19 -14.65 -3.29
CA ASP A 14 -8.45 -14.67 -4.02
C ASP A 14 -9.08 -13.29 -3.84
N THR A 15 -8.58 -12.35 -4.65
CA THR A 15 -9.30 -11.11 -4.89
C THR A 15 -10.60 -11.51 -5.55
N ALA A 16 -11.69 -11.33 -4.80
CA ALA A 16 -13.06 -11.43 -5.26
C ALA A 16 -13.26 -10.67 -6.59
N ALA A 17 -13.18 -11.39 -7.70
CA ALA A 17 -13.78 -10.98 -8.96
C ALA A 17 -15.18 -11.59 -9.00
N LYS A 18 -16.10 -10.79 -8.48
CA LYS A 18 -17.55 -10.96 -8.54
C LYS A 18 -18.00 -11.47 -9.91
N ASP A 19 -18.58 -12.66 -9.92
CA ASP A 19 -19.53 -13.11 -10.92
C ASP A 19 -20.52 -11.98 -11.24
N THR A 20 -20.50 -11.50 -12.47
CA THR A 20 -21.66 -10.84 -13.06
C THR A 20 -21.94 -11.54 -14.37
N ALA A 21 -22.89 -12.46 -14.25
CA ALA A 21 -23.93 -12.80 -15.21
C ALA A 21 -23.52 -13.05 -16.66
N ALA A 22 -23.83 -14.28 -17.08
CA ALA A 22 -23.88 -14.72 -18.46
C ALA A 22 -24.79 -13.82 -19.32
N ASP A 23 -24.24 -13.27 -20.39
CA ASP A 23 -25.01 -12.86 -21.56
C ASP A 23 -24.78 -13.90 -22.66
N GLY A 24 -25.70 -14.87 -22.70
CA GLY A 24 -25.79 -15.84 -23.77
C GLY A 24 -26.15 -15.16 -25.08
N CYS A 25 -25.24 -15.17 -26.05
CA CYS A 25 -25.56 -14.80 -27.43
C CYS A 25 -26.21 -16.01 -28.13
N GLY A 26 -27.51 -16.15 -27.89
CA GLY A 26 -28.39 -17.09 -28.57
C GLY A 26 -29.05 -16.43 -29.79
N SER A 27 -28.58 -16.83 -30.97
CA SER A 27 -29.34 -16.93 -32.22
C SER A 27 -29.74 -15.65 -32.99
N GLY A 28 -29.01 -15.42 -34.09
CA GLY A 28 -29.60 -15.34 -35.43
C GLY A 28 -30.31 -14.04 -35.82
N GLY A 29 -29.61 -13.17 -36.54
CA GLY A 29 -30.25 -12.11 -37.32
C GLY A 29 -29.30 -10.95 -37.62
N ALA A 30 -28.86 -10.82 -38.86
CA ALA A 30 -28.08 -9.68 -39.32
C ALA A 30 -28.91 -8.38 -39.24
N CYS A 31 -28.42 -7.38 -38.52
CA CYS A 31 -28.83 -5.99 -38.69
C CYS A 31 -27.63 -5.06 -38.44
N ALA A 32 -27.19 -4.42 -39.52
CA ALA A 32 -26.16 -3.40 -39.54
C ALA A 32 -26.76 -2.03 -39.24
N CYS A 33 -26.13 -1.25 -38.37
CA CYS A 33 -25.83 0.20 -38.49
C CYS A 33 -25.67 0.85 -37.09
N GLY A 34 -24.74 1.81 -36.98
CA GLY A 34 -24.83 2.88 -35.98
C GLY A 34 -24.01 2.71 -34.70
N GLY A 35 -22.81 3.31 -34.72
CA GLY A 35 -22.14 4.02 -33.62
C GLY A 35 -22.35 3.58 -32.18
N HIS A 36 -21.35 2.88 -31.63
CA HIS A 36 -21.09 2.81 -30.19
C HIS A 36 -19.55 2.83 -30.07
N GLY A 37 -18.92 3.99 -29.87
CA GLY A 37 -18.94 4.61 -28.55
C GLY A 37 -18.01 3.78 -27.68
N SER A 38 -16.71 4.05 -27.79
CA SER A 38 -15.67 3.51 -26.90
C SER A 38 -16.20 3.64 -25.49
N SER A 39 -16.63 2.52 -24.92
CA SER A 39 -17.25 2.50 -23.61
C SER A 39 -16.13 2.76 -22.63
N ALA A 40 -16.09 4.04 -22.26
CA ALA A 40 -15.24 4.63 -21.27
C ALA A 40 -15.05 3.66 -20.11
N HIS A 41 -13.79 3.49 -19.73
CA HIS A 41 -13.46 3.26 -18.33
C HIS A 41 -14.16 4.37 -17.54
N ALA A 42 -15.34 4.05 -17.01
CA ALA A 42 -16.06 4.92 -16.11
C ALA A 42 -15.21 5.05 -14.85
N ALA A 43 -14.46 6.15 -14.85
CA ALA A 43 -14.18 7.05 -13.74
C ALA A 43 -14.11 6.36 -12.37
N HIS A 44 -12.90 6.33 -11.84
CA HIS A 44 -12.69 6.45 -10.40
C HIS A 44 -13.33 7.78 -9.94
N ASP A 45 -14.62 7.76 -9.59
CA ASP A 45 -15.18 8.86 -8.81
C ASP A 45 -14.62 8.75 -7.39
N GLY A 46 -13.58 9.54 -7.17
CA GLY A 46 -12.82 9.63 -5.93
C GLY A 46 -12.12 10.98 -5.86
N SER A 47 -12.78 12.04 -6.32
CA SER A 47 -12.37 13.41 -6.01
C SER A 47 -12.95 13.81 -4.64
N THR A 48 -12.50 13.12 -3.61
CA THR A 48 -12.04 13.86 -2.43
C THR A 48 -10.59 14.16 -2.73
N ALA A 49 -10.25 15.44 -2.90
CA ALA A 49 -8.88 15.91 -2.83
C ALA A 49 -8.35 15.56 -1.43
N GLN A 50 -7.91 14.32 -1.25
CA GLN A 50 -7.30 13.86 -0.04
C GLN A 50 -5.98 14.62 0.03
N SER A 51 -5.92 15.62 0.90
CA SER A 51 -4.68 16.35 1.14
C SER A 51 -3.63 15.31 1.51
N PRO A 52 -2.49 15.25 0.80
CA PRO A 52 -1.45 14.27 1.12
C PRO A 52 -1.09 14.46 2.59
N SER A 53 -1.30 13.40 3.38
CA SER A 53 -1.01 13.44 4.80
C SER A 53 0.46 13.11 4.98
N SER A 54 1.25 14.12 5.35
CA SER A 54 2.66 13.96 5.65
C SER A 54 2.88 13.95 7.15
N VAL A 55 3.64 12.97 7.62
CA VAL A 55 4.04 12.85 9.03
C VAL A 55 5.56 12.79 9.11
N SER A 56 6.14 13.64 9.96
CA SER A 56 7.58 13.63 10.23
C SER A 56 7.86 13.15 11.64
N PHE A 57 8.86 12.28 11.77
CA PHE A 57 9.30 11.76 13.05
C PHE A 57 10.81 11.53 13.06
N GLY A 58 11.38 11.48 14.27
CA GLY A 58 12.79 11.21 14.47
C GLY A 58 13.04 9.72 14.66
N VAL A 59 14.17 9.23 14.17
CA VAL A 59 14.67 7.88 14.42
C VAL A 59 16.07 7.98 15.01
N ALA A 60 16.25 7.40 16.20
CA ALA A 60 17.54 7.37 16.87
C ALA A 60 18.44 6.27 16.29
N GLY A 61 19.71 6.58 16.04
CA GLY A 61 20.71 5.60 15.61
C GLY A 61 20.68 5.21 14.13
N MET A 62 19.79 5.81 13.33
CA MET A 62 19.77 5.64 11.87
C MET A 62 20.83 6.56 11.26
N THR A 63 22.06 6.07 11.09
CA THR A 63 23.20 6.88 10.58
C THR A 63 23.82 6.34 9.29
N CYS A 64 23.31 5.22 8.77
CA CYS A 64 23.86 4.53 7.61
C CYS A 64 22.84 4.39 6.47
N GLU A 65 23.27 4.47 5.20
CA GLU A 65 22.37 4.40 4.05
C GLU A 65 21.65 3.03 3.94
N HIS A 66 22.32 1.93 4.34
CA HIS A 66 21.67 0.62 4.45
C HIS A 66 20.54 0.60 5.50
N CYS A 67 20.73 1.32 6.61
CA CYS A 67 19.75 1.46 7.68
C CYS A 67 18.49 2.16 7.16
N VAL A 68 18.67 3.18 6.32
CA VAL A 68 17.58 3.90 5.65
C VAL A 68 16.80 2.94 4.76
N ARG A 69 17.49 2.15 3.92
CA ARG A 69 16.83 1.24 2.99
C ARG A 69 15.91 0.25 3.70
N SER A 70 16.40 -0.39 4.78
CA SER A 70 15.57 -1.32 5.56
C SER A 70 14.32 -0.64 6.12
N VAL A 71 14.46 0.55 6.73
CA VAL A 71 13.30 1.28 7.28
C VAL A 71 12.33 1.74 6.19
N THR A 72 12.85 2.21 5.06
CA THR A 72 12.02 2.63 3.93
C THR A 72 11.26 1.46 3.33
N GLU A 73 11.85 0.26 3.25
CA GLU A 73 11.17 -0.94 2.76
C GLU A 73 10.02 -1.35 3.69
N GLU A 74 10.22 -1.34 5.02
CA GLU A 74 9.16 -1.63 5.99
C GLU A 74 8.01 -0.61 5.90
N LEU A 75 8.32 0.68 5.73
CA LEU A 75 7.30 1.72 5.59
C LEU A 75 6.59 1.66 4.23
N ALA A 76 7.31 1.36 3.15
CA ALA A 76 6.74 1.22 1.82
C ALA A 76 5.90 -0.06 1.65
N ALA A 77 6.00 -1.02 2.58
CA ALA A 77 5.14 -2.20 2.61
C ALA A 77 3.68 -1.84 2.94
N TYR A 78 3.42 -0.69 3.57
CA TYR A 78 2.07 -0.21 3.83
C TYR A 78 1.46 0.31 2.52
N PRO A 79 0.27 -0.18 2.10
CA PRO A 79 -0.37 0.22 0.85
C PRO A 79 -0.80 1.70 0.84
N GLU A 80 -0.73 2.35 2.00
CA GLU A 80 -1.14 3.73 2.23
C GLU A 80 0.04 4.70 2.10
N VAL A 81 1.27 4.18 2.11
CA VAL A 81 2.49 4.98 1.97
C VAL A 81 2.75 5.23 0.50
N ASP A 82 2.85 6.50 0.15
CA ASP A 82 3.05 6.96 -1.23
C ASP A 82 4.49 7.43 -1.45
N SER A 83 5.12 7.99 -0.41
CA SER A 83 6.48 8.51 -0.48
C SER A 83 7.16 8.48 0.88
N VAL A 84 8.47 8.19 0.91
CA VAL A 84 9.29 8.23 2.12
C VAL A 84 10.54 9.07 1.83
N ASP A 85 10.72 10.14 2.59
CA ASP A 85 11.89 11.00 2.55
C ASP A 85 12.68 10.86 3.86
N VAL A 86 14.00 10.67 3.76
CA VAL A 86 14.86 10.46 4.92
C VAL A 86 16.04 11.42 4.90
N SER A 87 16.10 12.24 5.94
CA SER A 87 17.20 13.15 6.22
C SER A 87 18.08 12.57 7.32
N LEU A 88 19.22 11.99 6.91
CA LEU A 88 20.20 11.43 7.83
C LEU A 88 20.90 12.54 8.63
N ALA A 89 20.95 12.38 9.96
CA ALA A 89 21.72 13.20 10.86
C ALA A 89 22.75 12.32 11.59
N PRO A 90 23.99 12.19 11.08
CA PRO A 90 24.98 11.27 11.63
C PRO A 90 25.34 11.55 13.10
N ASP A 91 25.22 12.81 13.54
CA ASP A 91 25.50 13.25 14.91
C ASP A 91 24.26 13.27 15.83
N GLY A 92 23.11 12.70 15.42
CA GLY A 92 21.90 12.80 16.23
C GLY A 92 20.71 11.97 15.76
N VAL A 93 19.56 12.64 15.64
CA VAL A 93 18.28 12.02 15.29
C VAL A 93 18.00 12.28 13.82
N SER A 94 17.95 11.20 13.03
CA SER A 94 17.58 11.27 11.62
C SER A 94 16.08 11.51 11.49
N ARG A 95 15.71 12.41 10.59
CA ARG A 95 14.31 12.77 10.34
C ARG A 95 13.78 11.95 9.19
N VAL A 96 12.64 11.31 9.41
CA VAL A 96 11.89 10.58 8.37
C VAL A 96 10.58 11.31 8.15
N THR A 97 10.23 11.55 6.90
CA THR A 97 8.95 12.14 6.48
C THR A 97 8.24 11.15 5.58
N VAL A 98 7.07 10.71 6.00
CA VAL A 98 6.24 9.77 5.25
C VAL A 98 5.05 10.51 4.68
N GLY A 99 4.93 10.50 3.36
CA GLY A 99 3.74 10.90 2.62
C GLY A 99 2.81 9.70 2.48
N SER A 100 1.56 9.86 2.89
CA SER A 100 0.58 8.78 2.89
C SER A 100 -0.79 9.27 2.46
N SER A 101 -1.56 8.35 1.87
CA SER A 101 -2.94 8.59 1.45
C SER A 101 -3.88 8.75 2.64
N ARG A 102 -3.56 8.20 3.81
CA ARG A 102 -4.27 8.48 5.07
C ARG A 102 -3.30 8.85 6.19
N PRO A 103 -3.75 9.55 7.25
CA PRO A 103 -2.93 9.76 8.43
C PRO A 103 -2.52 8.42 9.05
N LEU A 104 -1.21 8.22 9.17
CA LEU A 104 -0.65 7.09 9.91
C LEU A 104 -0.57 7.42 11.40
N GLY A 105 -1.11 6.54 12.23
CA GLY A 105 -1.02 6.66 13.67
C GLY A 105 0.42 6.49 14.16
N ARG A 106 0.76 7.14 15.27
CA ARG A 106 2.08 6.98 15.91
C ARG A 106 2.40 5.52 16.21
N GLU A 107 1.42 4.71 16.60
CA GLU A 107 1.63 3.29 16.93
C GLU A 107 1.97 2.45 15.70
N GLU A 108 1.36 2.73 14.55
CA GLU A 108 1.65 2.03 13.28
C GLU A 108 3.07 2.33 12.83
N ILE A 109 3.46 3.62 12.87
CA ILE A 109 4.81 4.05 12.57
C ILE A 109 5.79 3.43 13.57
N ALA A 110 5.49 3.45 14.86
CA ALA A 110 6.35 2.87 15.89
C ALA A 110 6.55 1.36 15.69
N GLY A 111 5.50 0.64 15.27
CA GLY A 111 5.56 -0.79 14.93
C GLY A 111 6.53 -1.05 13.78
N ALA A 112 6.34 -0.36 12.65
CA ALA A 112 7.22 -0.50 11.48
C ALA A 112 8.70 -0.20 11.81
N ILE A 113 8.93 0.87 12.58
CA ILE A 113 10.28 1.25 13.01
C ILE A 113 10.88 0.23 13.99
N ALA A 114 10.07 -0.36 14.86
CA ALA A 114 10.51 -1.40 15.80
C ALA A 114 10.82 -2.74 15.10
N ASP A 115 10.04 -3.14 14.09
CA ASP A 115 10.31 -4.29 13.23
C ASP A 115 11.63 -4.10 12.45
N ALA A 116 11.90 -2.88 11.99
CA ALA A 116 13.21 -2.52 11.42
C ALA A 116 14.36 -2.45 12.44
N GLY A 117 14.08 -2.60 13.74
CA GLY A 117 15.09 -2.60 14.81
C GLY A 117 15.47 -1.23 15.36
N TYR A 118 14.65 -0.20 15.13
CA TYR A 118 14.91 1.18 15.57
C TYR A 118 13.87 1.67 16.57
N ARG A 119 14.09 2.88 17.12
CA ARG A 119 13.12 3.57 17.98
C ARG A 119 12.84 4.98 17.52
N LEU A 120 11.56 5.37 17.67
CA LEU A 120 11.14 6.75 17.49
C LEU A 120 11.80 7.65 18.53
N ALA A 121 12.26 8.79 18.06
CA ALA A 121 12.81 9.87 18.86
C ALA A 121 11.99 11.15 18.63
N PRO A 122 11.85 12.01 19.66
CA PRO A 122 11.33 13.34 19.47
C PRO A 122 12.20 14.10 18.47
N LEU A 123 11.57 14.78 17.52
CA LEU A 123 12.26 15.79 16.72
C LEU A 123 12.47 17.00 17.63
N ALA A 124 13.73 17.34 17.86
CA ALA A 124 14.12 18.57 18.57
C ALA A 124 13.95 19.79 17.66
#